data_AF-A0A7C1YRM7-F1
#
_entry.id   AF-A0A7C1YRM7-F1
#
_cell.length_a   1.000
_cell.length_b   1.000
_cell.length_c   1.000
_cell.angle_alpha   90.00
_cell.angle_beta   90.00
_cell.angle_gamma   90.00
#
_symmetry.space_group_name_H-M   'P 1'
#
loop_
_entity.id
_entity.type
_entity.pdbx_description
1 polymer ?
#
loop_
_entity_poly.entity_id
_entity_poly.type
_entity_poly.pdbx_seq_one_letter_code
_entity_poly.pdbx_strand_id
1 'polypeptide(L)'
;MGKNLRYWTAVLLGIGLLAASGYSAAGRGLPVWSEVELDLTEDGRTSITYTVNYRVVSGEFHGFYFSGPQIDKLKPIWDNGWGRATTSSGKEIPIVRGQRNGKTTIELGGGRGVSSGNVIFRFRFATQLAQAGFLANTTDAQGNKLVVLNWAPTTWDNGLEHYTAYVRYPTQVQGDPRSKEFLDSVHFRTERFMNERYKIDYRKTRDGRFEVLLHVTNIPKDYSFRIQQYVSSSLFNDLVLKTNGLPLGLEGLQQWVNPQQPSGQRTILGVVGLLLASLFFFVLRQKFGETRSALAGMDSVRWTSVAWKPPKIQISSFRKPGKVCEDLTPVEVAFFLEMPYKRILSVMLQRLSQAGFLKVIDESPLRIKTIKRDPRDRAKLESYEDVMLKSAFDNKLDENELKMLLELVVDNVRRKSWDCDIEATKTYWRKQINVVWDQREKEGHESRTEDEAKPYLNRHHGWYHWYFNRYNYDNYDTRLRPEKYERFIDVNTDHISYDAFFDNVPPVNVCHSACHSACHSACHSACHSACHSACHSACHSACHSGGSF
;
A
#
# COMPACT_ATOMS: atom_id res chain seq x y z
N MET A 1 -45.79 -30.59 43.59
CA MET A 1 -44.79 -31.18 42.66
C MET A 1 -44.80 -30.62 41.22
N GLY A 2 -45.61 -29.59 40.86
CA GLY A 2 -45.73 -29.13 39.46
C GLY A 2 -44.90 -27.92 39.03
N LYS A 3 -44.35 -27.12 39.96
CA LYS A 3 -43.63 -25.87 39.60
C LYS A 3 -42.13 -26.07 39.36
N ASN A 4 -41.50 -27.08 39.97
CA ASN A 4 -40.08 -27.35 39.79
C ASN A 4 -39.78 -28.06 38.46
N LEU A 5 -40.70 -28.86 37.93
CA LEU A 5 -40.48 -29.60 36.68
C LEU A 5 -40.38 -28.65 35.47
N ARG A 6 -41.14 -27.53 35.47
CA ARG A 6 -41.11 -26.51 34.41
C ARG A 6 -39.81 -25.71 34.38
N TYR A 7 -39.21 -25.44 35.56
CA TYR A 7 -37.91 -24.77 35.65
C TYR A 7 -36.78 -25.66 35.13
N TRP A 8 -36.79 -26.96 35.45
CA TRP A 8 -35.77 -27.88 34.96
C TRP A 8 -35.87 -28.14 33.45
N THR A 9 -37.07 -28.20 32.86
CA THR A 9 -37.22 -28.27 31.40
C THR A 9 -36.77 -27.00 30.67
N ALA A 10 -37.00 -25.81 31.24
CA ALA A 10 -36.55 -24.55 30.63
C ALA A 10 -35.02 -24.38 30.71
N VAL A 11 -34.40 -24.83 31.79
CA VAL A 11 -32.93 -24.83 31.95
C VAL A 11 -32.28 -25.86 31.02
N LEU A 12 -32.86 -27.05 30.87
CA LEU A 12 -32.35 -28.07 29.94
C LEU A 12 -32.52 -27.67 28.46
N LEU A 13 -33.60 -26.97 28.09
CA LEU A 13 -33.77 -26.38 26.74
C LEU A 13 -32.81 -25.21 26.50
N GLY A 14 -32.52 -24.40 27.52
CA GLY A 14 -31.53 -23.31 27.45
C GLY A 14 -30.09 -23.82 27.30
N ILE A 15 -29.74 -24.92 27.97
CA ILE A 15 -28.42 -25.58 27.82
C ILE A 15 -28.31 -26.32 26.48
N GLY A 16 -29.41 -26.91 25.98
CA GLY A 16 -29.46 -27.51 24.65
C GLY A 16 -29.29 -26.51 23.50
N LEU A 17 -29.83 -25.29 23.64
CA LEU A 17 -29.69 -24.21 22.65
C LEU A 17 -28.32 -23.49 22.71
N LEU A 18 -27.64 -23.49 23.86
CA LEU A 18 -26.25 -23.02 23.98
C LEU A 18 -25.21 -24.08 23.57
N ALA A 19 -25.57 -25.36 23.54
CA ALA A 19 -24.75 -26.42 22.96
C ALA A 19 -24.94 -26.57 21.43
N ALA A 20 -25.98 -25.97 20.87
CA ALA A 20 -26.28 -25.96 19.42
C ALA A 20 -25.84 -24.67 18.70
N SER A 21 -25.23 -23.70 19.39
CA SER A 21 -24.31 -22.79 18.72
C SER A 21 -23.09 -23.60 18.34
N GLY A 22 -23.16 -24.26 17.18
CA GLY A 22 -22.03 -24.94 16.60
C GLY A 22 -20.85 -23.99 16.67
N TYR A 23 -19.82 -24.37 17.44
CA TYR A 23 -18.48 -23.88 17.18
C TYR A 23 -18.25 -24.19 15.71
N SER A 24 -18.45 -23.19 14.85
CA SER A 24 -17.96 -23.23 13.48
C SER A 24 -16.46 -23.25 13.65
N ALA A 25 -15.90 -24.44 13.85
CA ALA A 25 -14.47 -24.64 13.88
C ALA A 25 -13.98 -24.09 12.56
N ALA A 26 -13.22 -22.98 12.62
CA ALA A 26 -12.64 -22.37 11.45
C ALA A 26 -11.93 -23.48 10.66
N GLY A 27 -12.31 -23.66 9.39
CA GLY A 27 -11.77 -24.77 8.63
C GLY A 27 -10.27 -24.67 8.50
N ARG A 28 -9.61 -25.83 8.49
CA ARG A 28 -8.17 -25.97 8.47
C ARG A 28 -7.70 -26.26 7.05
N GLY A 29 -6.75 -25.47 6.57
CA GLY A 29 -5.97 -25.76 5.38
C GLY A 29 -4.52 -26.04 5.74
N LEU A 30 -3.84 -26.86 4.94
CA LEU A 30 -2.40 -27.09 5.02
C LEU A 30 -1.73 -26.58 3.74
N PRO A 31 -0.66 -25.76 3.85
CA PRO A 31 0.09 -25.38 2.67
C PRO A 31 0.80 -26.61 2.10
N VAL A 32 0.73 -26.76 0.77
CA VAL A 32 1.29 -27.89 0.03
C VAL A 32 2.60 -27.47 -0.61
N TRP A 33 2.59 -26.34 -1.31
CA TRP A 33 3.77 -25.74 -1.93
C TRP A 33 3.61 -24.23 -2.04
N SER A 34 4.74 -23.54 -2.18
CA SER A 34 4.78 -22.09 -2.34
C SER A 34 5.76 -21.72 -3.44
N GLU A 35 5.38 -20.78 -4.30
CA GLU A 35 6.24 -20.18 -5.29
C GLU A 35 6.26 -18.67 -5.10
N VAL A 36 7.42 -18.07 -5.30
CA VAL A 36 7.59 -16.63 -5.18
C VAL A 36 8.38 -16.06 -6.35
N GLU A 37 7.84 -15.04 -7.01
CA GLU A 37 8.50 -14.31 -8.08
C GLU A 37 8.93 -12.94 -7.54
N LEU A 38 10.20 -12.61 -7.71
CA LEU A 38 10.80 -11.32 -7.39
C LEU A 38 11.17 -10.65 -8.68
N ASP A 39 10.53 -9.52 -8.94
CA ASP A 39 10.77 -8.70 -10.11
C ASP A 39 11.50 -7.43 -9.70
N LEU A 40 12.84 -7.42 -9.87
CA LEU A 40 13.72 -6.32 -9.46
C LEU A 40 13.81 -5.28 -10.58
N THR A 41 13.76 -4.02 -10.17
CA THR A 41 13.99 -2.86 -11.04
C THR A 41 15.33 -2.19 -10.71
N GLU A 42 15.83 -1.35 -11.62
CA GLU A 42 17.13 -0.67 -11.50
C GLU A 42 17.23 0.24 -10.27
N ASP A 43 16.10 0.72 -9.73
CA ASP A 43 16.06 1.58 -8.54
C ASP A 43 15.77 0.82 -7.23
N GLY A 44 15.83 -0.53 -7.25
CA GLY A 44 15.67 -1.35 -6.07
C GLY A 44 14.22 -1.47 -5.58
N ARG A 45 13.24 -0.93 -6.32
CA ARG A 45 11.84 -1.32 -6.18
C ARG A 45 11.65 -2.74 -6.67
N THR A 46 10.76 -3.47 -6.01
CA THR A 46 10.56 -4.89 -6.28
C THR A 46 9.10 -5.23 -6.22
N SER A 47 8.61 -5.91 -7.25
CA SER A 47 7.31 -6.57 -7.19
C SER A 47 7.52 -8.02 -6.73
N ILE A 48 6.82 -8.43 -5.68
CA ILE A 48 6.84 -9.78 -5.15
C ILE A 48 5.48 -10.42 -5.36
N THR A 49 5.47 -11.52 -6.10
CA THR A 49 4.27 -12.32 -6.39
C THR A 49 4.38 -13.65 -5.69
N TYR A 50 3.37 -14.03 -4.92
CA TYR A 50 3.26 -15.35 -4.31
C TYR A 50 2.19 -16.17 -5.01
N THR A 51 2.50 -17.44 -5.25
CA THR A 51 1.54 -18.48 -5.64
C THR A 51 1.63 -19.59 -4.60
N VAL A 52 0.57 -19.81 -3.83
CA VAL A 52 0.56 -20.74 -2.70
C VAL A 52 -0.59 -21.71 -2.82
N ASN A 53 -0.30 -23.00 -2.81
CA ASN A 53 -1.32 -24.02 -2.83
C ASN A 53 -1.64 -24.52 -1.43
N TYR A 54 -2.93 -24.54 -1.08
CA TYR A 54 -3.44 -25.04 0.18
C TYR A 54 -4.37 -26.23 -0.06
N ARG A 55 -4.18 -27.31 0.71
CA ARG A 55 -5.12 -28.43 0.78
C ARG A 55 -6.07 -28.23 1.95
N VAL A 56 -7.37 -28.25 1.69
CA VAL A 56 -8.41 -28.19 2.72
C VAL A 56 -8.47 -29.54 3.45
N VAL A 57 -8.36 -29.50 4.78
CA VAL A 57 -8.32 -30.71 5.63
C VAL A 57 -9.63 -30.91 6.37
N SER A 58 -10.23 -29.85 6.88
CA SER A 58 -11.49 -29.92 7.62
C SER A 58 -12.21 -28.57 7.65
N GLY A 59 -13.54 -28.59 7.83
CA GLY A 59 -14.36 -27.38 7.90
C GLY A 59 -14.30 -26.52 6.64
N GLU A 60 -14.71 -25.26 6.76
CA GLU A 60 -14.61 -24.28 5.68
C GLU A 60 -13.30 -23.49 5.78
N PHE A 61 -12.39 -23.72 4.83
CA PHE A 61 -11.14 -22.98 4.75
C PHE A 61 -11.36 -21.62 4.12
N HIS A 62 -11.02 -20.56 4.86
CA HIS A 62 -11.26 -19.18 4.44
C HIS A 62 -9.98 -18.41 4.09
N GLY A 63 -8.79 -18.90 4.47
CA GLY A 63 -7.56 -18.15 4.31
C GLY A 63 -6.49 -18.52 5.33
N PHE A 64 -5.40 -17.77 5.33
CA PHE A 64 -4.23 -18.03 6.17
C PHE A 64 -3.53 -16.74 6.61
N TYR A 65 -2.70 -16.85 7.64
CA TYR A 65 -1.83 -15.77 8.09
C TYR A 65 -0.65 -15.63 7.14
N PHE A 66 -0.36 -14.41 6.72
CA PHE A 66 0.79 -14.07 5.89
C PHE A 66 1.56 -12.94 6.55
N SER A 67 2.40 -13.30 7.51
CA SER A 67 3.17 -12.37 8.34
C SER A 67 4.46 -13.01 8.76
N GLY A 68 5.51 -12.22 8.97
CA GLY A 68 6.77 -12.71 9.50
C GLY A 68 7.86 -11.65 9.43
N PRO A 69 8.96 -11.77 10.20
CA PRO A 69 9.96 -10.71 10.32
C PRO A 69 10.55 -10.22 9.00
N GLN A 70 10.65 -11.12 8.01
CA GLN A 70 11.16 -10.81 6.67
C GLN A 70 10.11 -10.11 5.78
N ILE A 71 8.82 -10.36 6.02
CA ILE A 71 7.69 -9.76 5.28
C ILE A 71 7.28 -8.43 5.91
N ASP A 72 7.21 -8.37 7.23
CA ASP A 72 6.75 -7.20 7.97
C ASP A 72 7.74 -6.01 7.81
N LYS A 73 9.03 -6.31 7.64
CA LYS A 73 10.07 -5.30 7.30
C LYS A 73 9.90 -4.69 5.92
N LEU A 74 9.25 -5.39 4.98
CA LEU A 74 9.10 -4.93 3.59
C LEU A 74 8.11 -3.78 3.45
N LYS A 75 7.27 -3.50 4.46
CA LYS A 75 6.18 -2.52 4.38
C LYS A 75 5.39 -2.67 3.06
N PRO A 76 4.82 -3.86 2.80
CA PRO A 76 4.28 -4.22 1.49
C PRO A 76 3.15 -3.30 1.04
N ILE A 77 3.21 -2.84 -0.21
CA ILE A 77 2.17 -2.09 -0.91
C ILE A 77 1.45 -3.04 -1.84
N TRP A 78 0.25 -3.44 -1.47
CA TRP A 78 -0.41 -4.58 -2.10
C TRP A 78 -1.23 -4.21 -3.32
N ASP A 79 -1.25 -5.12 -4.28
CA ASP A 79 -2.14 -5.07 -5.43
C ASP A 79 -3.45 -5.80 -5.09
N ASN A 80 -4.47 -5.01 -4.70
CA ASN A 80 -5.78 -5.56 -4.31
C ASN A 80 -6.61 -6.04 -5.51
N GLY A 81 -6.32 -5.59 -6.74
CA GLY A 81 -7.07 -5.96 -7.94
C GLY A 81 -6.58 -7.27 -8.58
N TRP A 82 -5.33 -7.64 -8.30
CA TRP A 82 -4.71 -8.81 -8.92
C TRP A 82 -4.94 -10.11 -8.14
N GLY A 83 -5.09 -10.02 -6.82
CA GLY A 83 -5.18 -11.18 -5.93
C GLY A 83 -6.40 -12.10 -6.18
N ARG A 84 -6.14 -13.39 -6.45
CA ARG A 84 -7.19 -14.38 -6.72
C ARG A 84 -6.81 -15.79 -6.27
N ALA A 85 -7.81 -16.54 -5.86
CA ALA A 85 -7.71 -17.91 -5.40
C ALA A 85 -8.46 -18.84 -6.36
N THR A 86 -7.80 -19.88 -6.85
CA THR A 86 -8.37 -20.85 -7.78
C THR A 86 -8.61 -22.17 -7.08
N THR A 87 -9.86 -22.62 -7.05
CA THR A 87 -10.23 -23.91 -6.45
C THR A 87 -9.95 -25.08 -7.39
N SER A 88 -10.01 -26.32 -6.90
CA SER A 88 -9.80 -27.53 -7.71
C SER A 88 -10.79 -27.71 -8.86
N SER A 89 -11.97 -27.07 -8.80
CA SER A 89 -12.93 -27.06 -9.91
C SER A 89 -12.65 -25.99 -10.98
N GLY A 90 -11.57 -25.22 -10.83
CA GLY A 90 -11.22 -24.10 -11.70
C GLY A 90 -11.97 -22.80 -11.38
N LYS A 91 -12.82 -22.78 -10.34
CA LYS A 91 -13.51 -21.55 -9.93
C LYS A 91 -12.52 -20.57 -9.30
N GLU A 92 -12.49 -19.35 -9.83
CA GLU A 92 -11.74 -18.22 -9.27
C GLU A 92 -12.56 -17.46 -8.22
N ILE A 93 -11.89 -17.08 -7.14
CA ILE A 93 -12.45 -16.32 -6.02
C ILE A 93 -11.49 -15.15 -5.77
N PRO A 94 -11.95 -13.89 -5.73
CA PRO A 94 -11.09 -12.76 -5.37
C PRO A 94 -10.57 -12.96 -3.95
N ILE A 95 -9.35 -12.53 -3.65
CA ILE A 95 -8.84 -12.54 -2.27
C ILE A 95 -9.04 -11.16 -1.62
N VAL A 96 -9.17 -11.15 -0.31
CA VAL A 96 -9.19 -9.95 0.52
C VAL A 96 -8.09 -10.06 1.57
N ARG A 97 -7.58 -8.90 1.98
CA ARG A 97 -6.57 -8.83 3.04
C ARG A 97 -7.23 -8.39 4.32
N GLY A 98 -6.86 -9.06 5.40
CA GLY A 98 -7.32 -8.74 6.74
C GLY A 98 -6.16 -8.46 7.69
N GLN A 99 -6.54 -8.08 8.90
CA GLN A 99 -5.64 -8.02 10.06
C GLN A 99 -6.33 -8.79 11.18
N ARG A 100 -5.67 -9.82 11.70
CA ARG A 100 -6.15 -10.59 12.85
C ARG A 100 -5.00 -10.78 13.83
N ASN A 101 -5.22 -10.42 15.10
CA ASN A 101 -4.20 -10.51 16.17
C ASN A 101 -2.87 -9.84 15.82
N GLY A 102 -2.92 -8.69 15.13
CA GLY A 102 -1.74 -7.94 14.70
C GLY A 102 -0.94 -8.57 13.55
N LYS A 103 -1.49 -9.62 12.91
CA LYS A 103 -0.90 -10.28 11.74
C LYS A 103 -1.76 -10.06 10.51
N THR A 104 -1.10 -9.84 9.37
CA THR A 104 -1.75 -9.78 8.07
C THR A 104 -2.31 -11.15 7.69
N THR A 105 -3.51 -11.17 7.13
CA THR A 105 -4.16 -12.37 6.61
C THR A 105 -4.46 -12.25 5.11
N ILE A 106 -4.39 -13.38 4.42
CA ILE A 106 -4.87 -13.54 3.05
C ILE A 106 -6.11 -14.42 3.12
N GLU A 107 -7.26 -13.86 2.76
CA GLU A 107 -8.57 -14.49 2.94
C GLU A 107 -9.35 -14.52 1.61
N LEU A 108 -10.28 -15.47 1.48
CA LEU A 108 -11.20 -15.54 0.36
C LEU A 108 -12.24 -14.41 0.46
N GLY A 109 -12.44 -13.70 -0.65
CA GLY A 109 -13.34 -12.56 -0.72
C GLY A 109 -14.81 -12.93 -0.57
N GLY A 110 -15.57 -12.01 0.04
CA GLY A 110 -17.01 -12.15 0.24
C GLY A 110 -17.40 -13.17 1.32
N GLY A 111 -16.50 -13.46 2.28
CA GLY A 111 -16.75 -14.41 3.36
C GLY A 111 -16.86 -15.86 2.91
N ARG A 112 -16.43 -16.17 1.68
CA ARG A 112 -16.54 -17.51 1.10
C ARG A 112 -15.58 -18.47 1.81
N GLY A 113 -16.00 -19.72 1.94
CA GLY A 113 -15.18 -20.82 2.40
C GLY A 113 -15.06 -21.89 1.32
N VAL A 114 -13.99 -22.68 1.38
CA VAL A 114 -13.83 -23.90 0.57
C VAL A 114 -13.78 -25.08 1.53
N SER A 115 -14.67 -26.06 1.34
CA SER A 115 -14.85 -27.19 2.27
C SER A 115 -14.03 -28.44 1.91
N SER A 116 -13.46 -28.50 0.71
CA SER A 116 -12.66 -29.66 0.27
C SER A 116 -11.75 -29.31 -0.92
N GLY A 117 -10.76 -30.18 -1.17
CA GLY A 117 -9.84 -30.06 -2.30
C GLY A 117 -8.68 -29.09 -2.05
N ASN A 118 -8.07 -28.64 -3.14
CA ASN A 118 -6.98 -27.68 -3.15
C ASN A 118 -7.45 -26.28 -3.58
N VAL A 119 -6.80 -25.26 -3.03
CA VAL A 119 -7.01 -23.85 -3.36
C VAL A 119 -5.65 -23.20 -3.58
N ILE A 120 -5.45 -22.66 -4.78
CA ILE A 120 -4.21 -21.96 -5.17
C ILE A 120 -4.44 -20.46 -5.04
N PHE A 121 -3.78 -19.82 -4.09
CA PHE A 121 -3.80 -18.37 -3.88
C PHE A 121 -2.68 -17.74 -4.69
N ARG A 122 -3.02 -16.74 -5.50
CA ARG A 122 -2.06 -15.94 -6.24
C ARG A 122 -2.23 -14.48 -5.88
N PHE A 123 -1.19 -13.84 -5.37
CA PHE A 123 -1.25 -12.45 -4.92
C PHE A 123 0.08 -11.73 -5.06
N ARG A 124 0.04 -10.40 -5.10
CA ARG A 124 1.20 -9.57 -5.41
C ARG A 124 1.26 -8.33 -4.54
N PHE A 125 2.47 -7.90 -4.20
CA PHE A 125 2.73 -6.63 -3.54
C PHE A 125 4.07 -6.05 -3.97
N ALA A 126 4.20 -4.74 -3.83
CA ALA A 126 5.40 -3.98 -4.10
C ALA A 126 6.15 -3.64 -2.80
N THR A 127 7.47 -3.52 -2.88
CA THR A 127 8.33 -3.14 -1.76
C THR A 127 9.67 -2.57 -2.24
N GLN A 128 10.41 -1.89 -1.37
CA GLN A 128 11.78 -1.43 -1.65
C GLN A 128 12.76 -2.32 -0.87
N LEU A 129 13.34 -3.32 -1.54
CA LEU A 129 14.31 -4.22 -0.91
C LEU A 129 15.56 -3.48 -0.44
N ALA A 130 15.98 -2.44 -1.17
CA ALA A 130 17.06 -1.54 -0.77
C ALA A 130 16.79 -0.85 0.58
N GLN A 131 15.63 -0.20 0.72
CA GLN A 131 15.26 0.48 1.97
C GLN A 131 15.05 -0.49 3.13
N ALA A 132 14.56 -1.70 2.84
CA ALA A 132 14.39 -2.76 3.83
C ALA A 132 15.72 -3.42 4.26
N GLY A 133 16.84 -3.08 3.60
CA GLY A 133 18.18 -3.59 3.91
C GLY A 133 18.47 -4.98 3.33
N PHE A 134 17.70 -5.39 2.32
CA PHE A 134 17.86 -6.67 1.62
C PHE A 134 18.67 -6.56 0.32
N LEU A 135 18.90 -5.34 -0.17
CA LEU A 135 19.92 -5.02 -1.16
C LEU A 135 21.00 -4.16 -0.50
N ALA A 136 22.27 -4.53 -0.67
CA ALA A 136 23.40 -3.78 -0.12
C ALA A 136 24.58 -3.75 -1.09
N ASN A 137 25.35 -2.65 -1.07
CA ASN A 137 26.61 -2.56 -1.79
C ASN A 137 27.69 -3.40 -1.11
N THR A 138 28.49 -4.10 -1.89
CA THR A 138 29.67 -4.85 -1.44
C THR A 138 30.77 -4.78 -2.50
N THR A 139 31.94 -5.33 -2.21
CA THR A 139 33.07 -5.37 -3.13
C THR A 139 33.68 -6.75 -3.09
N ASP A 140 34.05 -7.31 -4.23
CA ASP A 140 34.78 -8.58 -4.27
C ASP A 140 36.28 -8.38 -3.97
N ALA A 141 37.02 -9.49 -3.89
CA ALA A 141 38.45 -9.48 -3.62
C ALA A 141 39.28 -8.80 -4.72
N GLN A 142 38.70 -8.63 -5.92
CA GLN A 142 39.31 -7.98 -7.08
C GLN A 142 38.99 -6.48 -7.15
N GLY A 143 38.18 -5.96 -6.23
CA GLY A 143 37.78 -4.55 -6.18
C GLY A 143 36.55 -4.20 -7.02
N ASN A 144 35.85 -5.19 -7.60
CA ASN A 144 34.64 -4.95 -8.36
C ASN A 144 33.47 -4.60 -7.42
N LYS A 145 32.72 -3.55 -7.78
CA LYS A 145 31.53 -3.13 -7.03
C LYS A 145 30.36 -4.06 -7.34
N LEU A 146 29.77 -4.63 -6.30
CA LEU A 146 28.67 -5.58 -6.39
C LEU A 146 27.49 -5.12 -5.54
N VAL A 147 26.30 -5.60 -5.88
CA VAL A 147 25.10 -5.55 -5.04
C VAL A 147 24.77 -6.96 -4.59
N VAL A 148 24.58 -7.14 -3.28
CA VAL A 148 24.09 -8.39 -2.68
C VAL A 148 22.60 -8.31 -2.43
N LEU A 149 21.84 -9.25 -3.00
CA LEU A 149 20.48 -9.57 -2.58
C LEU A 149 20.56 -10.61 -1.47
N ASN A 150 20.27 -10.22 -0.23
CA ASN A 150 20.21 -11.11 0.92
C ASN A 150 18.81 -11.06 1.53
N TRP A 151 17.94 -11.98 1.12
CA TRP A 151 16.53 -11.98 1.50
C TRP A 151 16.01 -13.41 1.69
N ALA A 152 14.91 -13.58 2.41
CA ALA A 152 14.23 -14.86 2.52
C ALA A 152 12.72 -14.66 2.35
N PRO A 153 12.04 -15.51 1.53
CA PRO A 153 10.59 -15.57 1.48
C PRO A 153 9.96 -15.92 2.84
N THR A 154 8.62 -15.82 2.94
CA THR A 154 7.92 -16.17 4.17
C THR A 154 8.18 -17.63 4.58
N THR A 155 8.27 -17.86 5.89
CA THR A 155 8.30 -19.19 6.49
C THR A 155 6.87 -19.71 6.67
N TRP A 156 6.71 -21.03 6.63
CA TRP A 156 5.42 -21.70 6.78
C TRP A 156 5.40 -22.56 8.04
N ASP A 157 4.27 -22.56 8.74
CA ASP A 157 4.04 -23.31 9.99
C ASP A 157 3.92 -24.83 9.77
N ASN A 158 3.84 -25.26 8.51
CA ASN A 158 3.84 -26.65 8.08
C ASN A 158 4.92 -26.85 7.00
N GLY A 159 5.37 -28.10 6.86
CA GLY A 159 6.31 -28.45 5.79
C GLY A 159 5.67 -28.33 4.41
N LEU A 160 6.51 -28.08 3.40
CA LEU A 160 6.09 -27.96 1.99
C LEU A 160 6.69 -29.09 1.16
N GLU A 161 5.95 -29.56 0.17
CA GLU A 161 6.45 -30.44 -0.87
C GLU A 161 7.58 -29.77 -1.66
N HIS A 162 7.40 -28.49 -2.01
CA HIS A 162 8.45 -27.66 -2.60
C HIS A 162 8.27 -26.16 -2.33
N TYR A 163 9.37 -25.42 -2.48
CA TYR A 163 9.40 -23.97 -2.50
C TYR A 163 10.29 -23.51 -3.65
N THR A 164 9.70 -22.74 -4.58
CA THR A 164 10.41 -22.18 -5.73
C THR A 164 10.50 -20.66 -5.60
N ALA A 165 11.67 -20.09 -5.90
CA ALA A 165 11.86 -18.65 -6.01
C ALA A 165 12.41 -18.29 -7.39
N TYR A 166 11.80 -17.30 -8.04
CA TYR A 166 12.22 -16.75 -9.32
C TYR A 166 12.74 -15.34 -9.08
N VAL A 167 14.02 -15.07 -9.30
CA VAL A 167 14.62 -13.75 -9.11
C VAL A 167 14.94 -13.16 -10.48
N ARG A 168 14.16 -12.17 -10.91
CA ARG A 168 14.35 -11.44 -12.17
C ARG A 168 15.16 -10.19 -11.91
N TYR A 169 16.29 -10.06 -12.59
CA TYR A 169 17.18 -8.92 -12.49
C TYR A 169 16.89 -7.87 -13.59
N PRO A 170 17.19 -6.58 -13.34
CA PRO A 170 17.02 -5.51 -14.31
C PRO A 170 18.14 -5.52 -15.36
N THR A 171 18.31 -6.64 -16.07
CA THR A 171 19.32 -6.77 -17.12
C THR A 171 18.83 -7.68 -18.24
N GLN A 172 19.20 -7.33 -19.46
CA GLN A 172 18.82 -8.05 -20.67
C GLN A 172 19.84 -9.15 -20.99
N VAL A 173 19.35 -10.35 -21.32
CA VAL A 173 20.20 -11.47 -21.68
C VAL A 173 20.54 -11.42 -23.16
N GLN A 174 21.83 -11.25 -23.47
CA GLN A 174 22.39 -11.48 -24.80
C GLN A 174 22.96 -12.91 -24.85
N GLY A 175 22.41 -13.76 -25.73
CA GLY A 175 22.83 -15.17 -25.85
C GLY A 175 22.20 -16.11 -24.82
N ASP A 176 22.96 -17.12 -24.38
CA ASP A 176 22.53 -18.12 -23.40
C ASP A 176 22.78 -17.62 -21.96
N PRO A 177 21.73 -17.49 -21.11
CA PRO A 177 21.88 -17.06 -19.72
C PRO A 177 22.68 -18.03 -18.84
N ARG A 178 22.91 -19.28 -19.30
CA ARG A 178 23.71 -20.29 -18.59
C ARG A 178 25.19 -20.22 -18.95
N SER A 179 25.55 -19.48 -19.99
CA SER A 179 26.93 -19.36 -20.44
C SER A 179 27.80 -18.67 -19.38
N LYS A 180 29.05 -19.10 -19.28
CA LYS A 180 30.01 -18.48 -18.36
C LYS A 180 30.24 -17.03 -18.75
N GLU A 181 30.28 -16.76 -20.05
CA GLU A 181 30.45 -15.46 -20.65
C GLU A 181 29.37 -14.48 -20.16
N PHE A 182 28.10 -14.90 -20.19
CA PHE A 182 27.00 -14.07 -19.69
C PHE A 182 27.09 -13.87 -18.17
N LEU A 183 27.24 -14.95 -17.39
CA LEU A 183 27.28 -14.85 -15.93
C LEU A 183 28.46 -14.00 -15.43
N ASP A 184 29.61 -14.05 -16.11
CA ASP A 184 30.76 -13.20 -15.81
C ASP A 184 30.52 -11.75 -16.24
N SER A 185 29.81 -11.50 -17.34
CA SER A 185 29.49 -10.12 -17.80
C SER A 185 28.65 -9.34 -16.80
N VAL A 186 27.78 -10.02 -16.04
CA VAL A 186 26.96 -9.40 -14.99
C VAL A 186 27.54 -9.62 -13.58
N HIS A 187 28.74 -10.20 -13.48
CA HIS A 187 29.39 -10.60 -12.23
C HIS A 187 28.47 -11.41 -11.29
N PHE A 188 27.64 -12.30 -11.85
CA PHE A 188 26.70 -13.08 -11.07
C PHE A 188 27.43 -14.12 -10.20
N ARG A 189 27.17 -14.10 -8.89
CA ARG A 189 27.70 -15.08 -7.93
C ARG A 189 26.63 -15.46 -6.90
N THR A 190 26.81 -16.59 -6.25
CA THR A 190 25.93 -17.12 -5.20
C THR A 190 26.77 -17.66 -4.05
N GLU A 191 26.21 -17.67 -2.85
CA GLU A 191 26.84 -18.35 -1.71
C GLU A 191 26.96 -19.87 -1.90
N ARG A 192 28.00 -20.46 -1.29
CA ARG A 192 28.26 -21.90 -1.37
C ARG A 192 27.05 -22.73 -0.89
N PHE A 193 26.42 -22.31 0.22
CA PHE A 193 25.27 -23.03 0.77
C PHE A 193 24.09 -23.10 -0.20
N MET A 194 23.93 -22.11 -1.10
CA MET A 194 22.84 -22.12 -2.07
C MET A 194 23.03 -23.23 -3.09
N ASN A 195 24.26 -23.39 -3.60
CA ASN A 195 24.60 -24.43 -4.57
C ASN A 195 24.52 -25.83 -3.97
N GLU A 196 24.81 -25.96 -2.68
CA GLU A 196 24.73 -27.25 -1.97
C GLU A 196 23.28 -27.64 -1.63
N ARG A 197 22.40 -26.67 -1.40
CA ARG A 197 21.04 -26.91 -0.88
C ARG A 197 19.95 -26.78 -1.93
N TYR A 198 20.16 -26.00 -2.98
CA TYR A 198 19.12 -25.61 -3.94
C TYR A 198 19.44 -26.13 -5.33
N LYS A 199 18.40 -26.46 -6.09
CA LYS A 199 18.53 -26.59 -7.54
C LYS A 199 18.43 -25.20 -8.13
N ILE A 200 19.46 -24.79 -8.88
CA ILE A 200 19.57 -23.45 -9.46
C ILE A 200 19.56 -23.58 -10.99
N ASP A 201 18.74 -22.78 -11.66
CA ASP A 201 18.71 -22.67 -13.12
C ASP A 201 18.70 -21.19 -13.54
N TYR A 202 19.27 -20.92 -14.71
CA TYR A 202 19.43 -19.56 -15.26
C TYR A 202 18.62 -19.45 -16.54
N ARG A 203 17.73 -18.48 -16.60
CA ARG A 203 16.72 -18.36 -17.65
C ARG A 203 16.68 -16.97 -18.24
N LYS A 204 16.20 -16.93 -19.48
CA LYS A 204 15.80 -15.72 -20.18
C LYS A 204 14.28 -15.69 -20.16
N THR A 205 13.71 -14.66 -19.56
CA THR A 205 12.27 -14.45 -19.53
C THR A 205 11.75 -14.06 -20.92
N ARG A 206 10.43 -14.03 -21.10
CA ARG A 206 9.82 -13.66 -22.39
C ARG A 206 10.14 -12.23 -22.83
N ASP A 207 10.26 -11.32 -21.86
CA ASP A 207 10.69 -9.92 -22.01
C ASP A 207 12.23 -9.77 -22.10
N GLY A 208 12.96 -10.89 -22.17
CA GLY A 208 14.39 -10.93 -22.43
C GLY A 208 15.29 -10.76 -21.22
N ARG A 209 14.71 -10.59 -20.02
CA ARG A 209 15.46 -10.35 -18.78
C ARG A 209 16.06 -11.62 -18.19
N PHE A 210 17.09 -11.41 -17.38
CA PHE A 210 17.78 -12.48 -16.67
C PHE A 210 16.97 -12.92 -15.43
N GLU A 211 16.64 -14.22 -15.37
CA GLU A 211 15.93 -14.83 -14.24
C GLU A 211 16.75 -15.97 -13.64
N VAL A 212 16.87 -15.97 -12.32
CA VAL A 212 17.46 -17.05 -11.54
C VAL A 212 16.35 -17.83 -10.87
N LEU A 213 16.22 -19.10 -11.22
CA LEU A 213 15.27 -20.02 -10.60
C LEU A 213 15.97 -20.80 -9.49
N LEU A 214 15.42 -20.75 -8.30
CA LEU A 214 15.85 -21.50 -7.12
C LEU A 214 14.73 -22.46 -6.72
N HIS A 215 15.06 -23.73 -6.53
CA HIS A 215 14.05 -24.74 -6.18
C HIS A 215 14.55 -25.68 -5.09
N VAL A 216 13.69 -25.91 -4.10
CA VAL A 216 13.93 -26.81 -2.96
C VAL A 216 12.71 -27.70 -2.76
N THR A 217 12.93 -28.97 -2.44
CA THR A 217 11.88 -29.98 -2.19
C THR A 217 11.95 -30.51 -0.76
N ASN A 218 10.85 -31.08 -0.26
CA ASN A 218 10.75 -31.71 1.06
C ASN A 218 11.19 -30.80 2.21
N ILE A 219 10.55 -29.64 2.28
CA ILE A 219 10.94 -28.57 3.18
C ILE A 219 10.24 -28.78 4.53
N PRO A 220 10.97 -28.81 5.66
CA PRO A 220 10.36 -28.93 6.97
C PRO A 220 9.60 -27.64 7.35
N LYS A 221 8.74 -27.73 8.36
CA LYS A 221 8.11 -26.55 8.97
C LYS A 221 9.18 -25.52 9.41
N ASP A 222 8.81 -24.25 9.39
CA ASP A 222 9.64 -23.11 9.83
C ASP A 222 10.98 -22.97 9.08
N TYR A 223 11.12 -23.61 7.92
CA TYR A 223 12.33 -23.53 7.11
C TYR A 223 12.52 -22.13 6.51
N SER A 224 13.72 -21.58 6.69
CA SER A 224 14.12 -20.29 6.12
C SER A 224 14.81 -20.48 4.76
N PHE A 225 14.09 -20.17 3.68
CA PHE A 225 14.61 -20.24 2.31
C PHE A 225 15.47 -19.01 1.97
N ARG A 226 16.66 -18.93 2.55
CA ARG A 226 17.56 -17.77 2.37
C ARG A 226 18.14 -17.71 0.96
N ILE A 227 18.02 -16.56 0.32
CA ILE A 227 18.58 -16.19 -0.97
C ILE A 227 19.72 -15.20 -0.73
N GLN A 228 20.91 -15.52 -1.20
CA GLN A 228 22.09 -14.65 -1.14
C GLN A 228 22.85 -14.66 -2.47
N GLN A 229 22.49 -13.70 -3.33
CA GLN A 229 22.99 -13.57 -4.70
C GLN A 229 23.74 -12.25 -4.87
N TYR A 230 24.78 -12.25 -5.69
CA TYR A 230 25.60 -11.09 -5.99
C TYR A 230 25.56 -10.80 -7.47
N VAL A 231 25.49 -9.53 -7.83
CA VAL A 231 25.53 -9.04 -9.21
C VAL A 231 26.32 -7.74 -9.29
N SER A 232 26.75 -7.35 -10.47
CA SER A 232 27.39 -6.04 -10.67
C SER A 232 26.50 -4.90 -10.20
N SER A 233 27.09 -3.90 -9.54
CA SER A 233 26.34 -2.74 -9.07
C SER A 233 25.79 -1.89 -10.22
N SER A 234 26.36 -2.00 -11.42
CA SER A 234 25.90 -1.27 -12.61
C SER A 234 24.49 -1.65 -13.07
N LEU A 235 23.95 -2.78 -12.60
CA LEU A 235 22.56 -3.18 -12.87
C LEU A 235 21.56 -2.30 -12.10
N PHE A 236 22.03 -1.49 -11.15
CA PHE A 236 21.19 -0.62 -10.34
C PHE A 236 21.70 0.81 -10.46
N ASN A 237 20.83 1.78 -10.78
CA ASN A 237 21.17 3.17 -11.11
C ASN A 237 21.76 3.94 -9.91
N ASP A 238 22.99 3.61 -9.53
CA ASP A 238 23.75 4.17 -8.41
C ASP A 238 22.90 4.32 -7.14
N LEU A 239 22.20 3.24 -6.78
CA LEU A 239 21.46 3.19 -5.53
C LEU A 239 22.38 3.58 -4.37
N VAL A 240 21.98 4.60 -3.61
CA VAL A 240 22.56 4.93 -2.31
C VAL A 240 22.15 3.85 -1.32
N LEU A 241 22.69 2.65 -1.49
CA LEU A 241 22.53 1.54 -0.57
C LEU A 241 23.40 1.82 0.64
N LYS A 242 22.84 1.62 1.84
CA LYS A 242 23.62 1.73 3.08
C LYS A 242 24.85 0.82 2.96
N THR A 243 26.05 1.41 3.02
CA THR A 243 27.29 0.69 3.28
C THR A 243 27.32 0.31 4.75
N ASN A 244 26.40 -0.57 5.16
CA ASN A 244 26.48 -1.18 6.47
C ASN A 244 27.36 -2.41 6.29
N GLY A 245 28.57 -2.37 6.84
CA GLY A 245 29.34 -3.58 7.09
C GLY A 245 28.41 -4.61 7.71
N LEU A 246 28.28 -5.76 7.05
CA LEU A 246 27.37 -6.85 7.37
C LEU A 246 27.29 -7.08 8.89
N PRO A 247 26.17 -6.78 9.59
CA PRO A 247 25.92 -7.33 10.91
C PRO A 247 24.90 -8.46 10.73
N LEU A 248 25.35 -9.54 10.10
CA LEU A 248 24.72 -10.85 10.26
C LEU A 248 25.83 -11.85 10.54
N GLY A 249 26.48 -11.64 11.70
CA GLY A 249 27.31 -12.63 12.34
C GLY A 249 26.51 -13.90 12.61
N LEU A 250 27.19 -15.02 12.41
CA LEU A 250 26.77 -16.42 12.53
C LEU A 250 26.40 -16.87 13.96
N GLU A 251 25.91 -16.00 14.84
CA GLU A 251 25.74 -16.32 16.26
C GLU A 251 24.28 -16.55 16.71
N GLY A 252 23.30 -16.38 15.81
CA GLY A 252 21.87 -16.44 16.18
C GLY A 252 21.12 -17.74 15.83
N LEU A 253 21.73 -18.72 15.17
CA LEU A 253 21.01 -19.88 14.61
C LEU A 253 21.58 -21.25 15.02
N GLN A 254 22.35 -21.33 16.12
CA GLN A 254 23.04 -22.56 16.53
C GLN A 254 22.64 -23.08 17.91
N GLN A 255 21.42 -22.80 18.34
CA GLN A 255 20.75 -23.57 19.40
C GLN A 255 19.49 -24.18 18.80
N TRP A 256 19.20 -25.42 19.19
CA TRP A 256 18.09 -26.28 18.72
C TRP A 256 18.40 -27.22 17.55
N VAL A 257 19.39 -28.12 17.70
CA VAL A 257 19.20 -29.57 17.47
C VAL A 257 20.29 -30.31 18.25
N ASN A 258 19.91 -31.07 19.28
CA ASN A 258 20.67 -32.25 19.69
C ASN A 258 19.69 -33.27 20.29
N PRO A 259 19.34 -34.37 19.60
CA PRO A 259 18.52 -35.43 20.17
C PRO A 259 19.46 -36.48 20.76
N GLN A 260 19.70 -36.43 22.06
CA GLN A 260 20.19 -37.58 22.80
C GLN A 260 19.01 -38.30 23.46
N GLN A 261 18.72 -39.49 22.96
CA GLN A 261 17.96 -40.49 23.70
C GLN A 261 18.68 -40.84 25.02
N PRO A 262 17.92 -41.18 26.05
CA PRO A 262 18.37 -42.23 26.95
C PRO A 262 17.35 -43.37 27.03
N SER A 263 17.88 -44.56 26.78
CA SER A 263 17.35 -45.86 27.15
C SER A 263 17.36 -46.07 28.67
N GLY A 264 16.27 -46.65 29.18
CA GLY A 264 16.27 -47.66 30.25
C GLY A 264 16.81 -47.29 31.63
N GLN A 265 15.92 -46.82 32.53
CA GLN A 265 15.74 -47.42 33.87
C GLN A 265 14.47 -46.83 34.51
N ARG A 266 13.34 -47.52 34.28
CA ARG A 266 12.07 -47.25 34.94
C ARG A 266 12.10 -47.90 36.33
N THR A 267 12.06 -47.06 37.38
CA THR A 267 11.20 -47.21 38.57
C THR A 267 11.53 -46.24 39.72
N ILE A 268 12.64 -45.50 39.70
CA ILE A 268 13.01 -44.59 40.82
C ILE A 268 12.72 -43.09 40.54
N LEU A 269 12.67 -42.67 39.26
CA LEU A 269 12.47 -41.25 38.87
C LEU A 269 11.02 -40.73 38.97
N GLY A 270 10.02 -41.61 38.98
CA GLY A 270 8.60 -41.20 39.04
C GLY A 270 8.19 -40.58 40.37
N VAL A 271 8.75 -41.07 41.48
CA VAL A 271 8.43 -40.60 42.83
C VAL A 271 9.08 -39.25 43.11
N VAL A 272 10.33 -39.07 42.68
CA VAL A 272 11.04 -37.78 42.80
C VAL A 272 10.39 -36.72 41.90
N GLY A 273 9.94 -37.09 40.69
CA GLY A 273 9.22 -36.17 39.81
C GLY A 273 7.88 -35.71 40.38
N LEU A 274 7.12 -36.59 41.04
CA LEU A 274 5.86 -36.23 41.70
C LEU A 274 6.08 -35.35 42.93
N LEU A 275 7.15 -35.59 43.70
CA LEU A 275 7.53 -34.74 44.83
C LEU A 275 7.98 -33.34 44.37
N LEU A 276 8.77 -33.25 43.29
CA LEU A 276 9.18 -31.97 42.73
C LEU A 276 8.00 -31.21 42.09
N ALA A 277 7.08 -31.91 41.42
CA ALA A 277 5.87 -31.29 40.87
C ALA A 277 4.94 -30.77 41.98
N SER A 278 4.72 -31.55 43.04
CA SER A 278 3.89 -31.13 44.18
C SER A 278 4.54 -29.99 44.97
N LEU A 279 5.86 -29.99 45.14
CA LEU A 279 6.60 -28.86 45.70
C LEU A 279 6.49 -27.61 44.81
N PHE A 280 6.58 -27.77 43.48
CA PHE A 280 6.42 -26.69 42.51
C PHE A 280 5.02 -26.09 42.55
N PHE A 281 3.97 -26.93 42.60
CA PHE A 281 2.58 -26.46 42.73
C PHE A 281 2.31 -25.83 44.11
N PHE A 282 2.96 -26.30 45.17
CA PHE A 282 2.88 -25.70 46.50
C PHE A 282 3.54 -24.31 46.55
N VAL A 283 4.73 -24.16 45.97
CA VAL A 283 5.43 -22.87 45.83
C VAL A 283 4.63 -21.92 44.94
N LEU A 284 4.06 -22.39 43.83
CA LEU A 284 3.17 -21.57 43.01
C LEU A 284 1.94 -21.12 43.80
N ARG A 285 1.32 -22.01 44.59
CA ARG A 285 0.14 -21.66 45.40
C ARG A 285 0.46 -20.63 46.49
N GLN A 286 1.62 -20.72 47.14
CA GLN A 286 2.10 -19.69 48.07
C GLN A 286 2.40 -18.37 47.34
N LYS A 287 3.12 -18.41 46.22
CA LYS A 287 3.43 -17.21 45.43
C LYS A 287 2.17 -16.54 44.86
N PHE A 288 1.17 -17.29 44.42
CA PHE A 288 -0.10 -16.74 43.93
C PHE A 288 -0.94 -16.12 45.06
N GLY A 289 -0.82 -16.64 46.30
CA GLY A 289 -1.37 -16.02 47.50
C GLY A 289 -0.69 -14.69 47.82
N GLU A 290 0.65 -14.67 47.82
CA GLU A 290 1.46 -13.47 48.03
C GLU A 290 1.30 -12.43 46.91
N THR A 291 1.08 -12.85 45.67
CA THR A 291 0.85 -11.93 44.54
C THR A 291 -0.52 -11.27 44.65
N ARG A 292 -1.52 -11.94 45.26
CA ARG A 292 -2.85 -11.36 45.51
C ARG A 292 -2.85 -10.39 46.70
N SER A 293 -2.06 -10.64 47.74
CA SER A 293 -1.85 -9.67 48.82
C SER A 293 -0.92 -8.52 48.42
N ALA A 294 0.03 -8.75 47.49
CA ALA A 294 0.84 -7.69 46.88
C ALA A 294 0.03 -6.82 45.90
N LEU A 295 -0.98 -7.38 45.21
CA LEU A 295 -1.89 -6.60 44.36
C LEU A 295 -2.81 -5.67 45.18
N ALA A 296 -3.09 -6.01 46.44
CA ALA A 296 -3.92 -5.20 47.33
C ALA A 296 -3.17 -4.00 47.96
N GLY A 297 -1.83 -3.97 47.87
CA GLY A 297 -0.98 -2.88 48.38
C GLY A 297 -0.39 -1.96 47.31
N MET A 298 -0.73 -2.15 46.02
CA MET A 298 -0.10 -1.43 44.90
C MET A 298 -0.59 0.01 44.68
N ASP A 299 -1.45 0.55 45.53
CA ASP A 299 -1.87 1.96 45.46
C ASP A 299 -0.98 2.92 46.27
N SER A 300 -0.10 2.43 47.16
CA SER A 300 0.69 3.29 48.05
C SER A 300 2.19 3.42 47.71
N VAL A 301 2.69 2.76 46.65
CA VAL A 301 4.10 2.83 46.26
C VAL A 301 4.25 3.12 44.77
N ARG A 302 3.92 4.34 44.36
CA ARG A 302 4.32 4.92 43.06
C ARG A 302 5.41 5.97 43.29
N TRP A 303 6.65 5.51 43.44
CA TRP A 303 7.83 6.39 43.51
C TRP A 303 8.69 6.38 42.24
N THR A 304 8.08 6.18 41.07
CA THR A 304 8.65 6.58 39.77
C THR A 304 7.54 6.82 38.74
N SER A 305 6.61 7.72 39.06
CA SER A 305 5.83 8.42 38.04
C SER A 305 6.54 9.70 37.64
N VAL A 306 7.74 9.60 37.08
CA VAL A 306 8.02 10.50 35.96
C VAL A 306 7.32 9.81 34.80
N ALA A 307 6.15 10.34 34.45
CA ALA A 307 5.37 9.83 33.34
C ALA A 307 6.19 9.98 32.05
N TRP A 308 7.00 8.97 31.74
CA TRP A 308 7.59 8.80 30.44
C TRP A 308 6.44 8.54 29.49
N LYS A 309 5.93 9.63 28.90
CA LYS A 309 5.17 9.58 27.67
C LYS A 309 6.20 9.30 26.59
N PRO A 310 6.06 8.22 25.79
CA PRO A 310 6.87 8.07 24.59
C PRO A 310 6.81 9.39 23.82
N PRO A 311 7.94 9.96 23.35
CA PRO A 311 7.87 11.14 22.52
C PRO A 311 7.04 10.74 21.31
N LYS A 312 5.80 11.24 21.28
CA LYS A 312 5.10 11.35 20.02
C LYS A 312 6.08 12.15 19.18
N ILE A 313 6.54 11.58 18.07
CA ILE A 313 7.06 12.43 17.00
C ILE A 313 5.88 13.35 16.72
N GLN A 314 5.89 14.53 17.33
CA GLN A 314 5.13 15.64 16.85
C GLN A 314 5.84 15.94 15.54
N ILE A 315 5.39 15.23 14.49
CA ILE A 315 5.33 15.88 13.20
C ILE A 315 4.46 17.07 13.55
N SER A 316 5.09 18.22 13.73
CA SER A 316 4.41 19.48 13.91
C SER A 316 3.53 19.59 12.69
N SER A 317 2.28 19.17 12.85
CA SER A 317 1.28 19.40 11.86
C SER A 317 1.25 20.90 11.74
N PHE A 318 1.73 21.43 10.62
CA PHE A 318 1.63 22.85 10.32
C PHE A 318 0.17 23.33 10.28
N ARG A 319 -0.79 22.39 10.34
CA ARG A 319 -2.21 22.65 10.45
C ARG A 319 -2.55 23.38 11.73
N LYS A 320 -3.18 24.52 11.56
CA LYS A 320 -3.75 25.32 12.65
C LYS A 320 -5.14 24.77 12.97
N PRO A 321 -5.39 24.27 14.18
CA PRO A 321 -6.71 23.77 14.57
C PRO A 321 -7.80 24.81 14.29
N GLY A 322 -8.91 24.38 13.68
CA GLY A 322 -10.01 25.26 13.30
C GLY A 322 -9.76 26.18 12.09
N LYS A 323 -8.54 26.26 11.53
CA LYS A 323 -8.31 27.04 10.30
C LYS A 323 -8.97 26.33 9.11
N VAL A 324 -9.89 27.00 8.45
CA VAL A 324 -10.57 26.51 7.25
C VAL A 324 -9.81 26.93 5.99
N CYS A 325 -9.63 26.03 5.04
CA CYS A 325 -9.15 26.37 3.69
C CYS A 325 -10.35 26.80 2.82
N GLU A 326 -10.54 28.11 2.66
CA GLU A 326 -11.61 28.70 1.85
C GLU A 326 -11.23 28.89 0.38
N ASP A 327 -9.94 28.86 0.05
CA ASP A 327 -9.40 29.08 -1.31
C ASP A 327 -9.33 27.78 -2.13
N LEU A 328 -10.39 26.97 -2.09
CA LEU A 328 -10.51 25.76 -2.91
C LEU A 328 -11.48 25.99 -4.06
N THR A 329 -11.11 25.60 -5.27
CA THR A 329 -12.03 25.59 -6.41
C THR A 329 -13.07 24.48 -6.24
N PRO A 330 -14.22 24.54 -6.94
CA PRO A 330 -15.23 23.49 -6.85
C PRO A 330 -14.73 22.07 -7.13
N VAL A 331 -13.80 21.89 -8.07
CA VAL A 331 -13.13 20.62 -8.39
C VAL A 331 -12.24 20.17 -7.22
N GLU A 332 -11.45 21.08 -6.67
CA GLU A 332 -10.59 20.83 -5.51
C GLU A 332 -11.41 20.50 -4.24
N VAL A 333 -12.55 21.15 -4.04
CA VAL A 333 -13.49 20.84 -2.94
C VAL A 333 -14.03 19.42 -3.09
N ALA A 334 -14.41 19.02 -4.31
CA ALA A 334 -14.87 17.65 -4.58
C ALA A 334 -13.81 16.61 -4.19
N PHE A 335 -12.57 16.88 -4.62
CA PHE A 335 -11.41 16.07 -4.27
C PHE A 335 -11.18 16.02 -2.75
N PHE A 336 -11.19 17.17 -2.09
CA PHE A 336 -10.97 17.31 -0.64
C PHE A 336 -12.06 16.62 0.20
N LEU A 337 -13.28 16.54 -0.34
CA LEU A 337 -14.41 15.81 0.24
C LEU A 337 -14.42 14.31 -0.10
N GLU A 338 -13.34 13.81 -0.72
CA GLU A 338 -13.11 12.40 -1.04
C GLU A 338 -14.13 11.85 -2.06
N MET A 339 -14.53 12.66 -3.03
CA MET A 339 -15.37 12.19 -4.13
C MET A 339 -14.56 11.32 -5.11
N PRO A 340 -15.16 10.29 -5.72
CA PRO A 340 -14.47 9.48 -6.72
C PRO A 340 -13.98 10.33 -7.88
N TYR A 341 -12.88 9.94 -8.53
CA TYR A 341 -12.31 10.70 -9.66
C TYR A 341 -13.21 10.70 -10.90
N LYS A 342 -13.80 9.55 -11.22
CA LYS A 342 -14.59 9.36 -12.45
C LYS A 342 -15.93 10.11 -12.46
N ARG A 343 -16.74 10.08 -11.40
CA ARG A 343 -16.74 11.25 -10.51
C ARG A 343 -16.85 12.65 -11.07
N ILE A 344 -15.89 13.40 -10.55
CA ILE A 344 -15.54 14.77 -10.86
C ILE A 344 -15.39 14.94 -12.38
N LEU A 345 -14.71 14.02 -13.06
CA LEU A 345 -14.52 14.06 -14.52
C LEU A 345 -15.85 13.96 -15.29
N SER A 346 -16.78 13.12 -14.84
CA SER A 346 -18.12 12.98 -15.44
C SER A 346 -18.88 14.31 -15.34
N VAL A 347 -18.82 14.98 -14.19
CA VAL A 347 -19.48 16.28 -13.99
C VAL A 347 -18.83 17.38 -14.85
N MET A 348 -17.50 17.43 -14.92
CA MET A 348 -16.79 18.35 -15.80
C MET A 348 -17.13 18.12 -17.28
N LEU A 349 -17.17 16.86 -17.72
CA LEU A 349 -17.55 16.50 -19.10
C LEU A 349 -19.00 16.92 -19.41
N GLN A 350 -19.92 16.72 -18.47
CA GLN A 350 -21.30 17.18 -18.58
C GLN A 350 -21.35 18.70 -18.74
N ARG A 351 -20.56 19.44 -17.95
CA ARG A 351 -20.53 20.90 -17.99
C ARG A 351 -19.95 21.42 -19.31
N LEU A 352 -18.82 20.87 -19.78
CA LEU A 352 -18.22 21.19 -21.08
C LEU A 352 -19.16 20.86 -22.25
N SER A 353 -19.92 19.76 -22.14
CA SER A 353 -20.88 19.36 -23.16
C SER A 353 -22.07 20.31 -23.23
N GLN A 354 -22.63 20.70 -22.09
CA GLN A 354 -23.77 21.63 -22.02
C GLN A 354 -23.37 23.08 -22.34
N ALA A 355 -22.14 23.46 -21.99
CA ALA A 355 -21.54 24.72 -22.41
C ALA A 355 -21.22 24.75 -23.92
N GLY A 356 -21.40 23.64 -24.65
CA GLY A 356 -21.20 23.58 -26.09
C GLY A 356 -19.73 23.66 -26.52
N PHE A 357 -18.78 23.34 -25.64
CA PHE A 357 -17.37 23.16 -26.01
C PHE A 357 -17.09 21.75 -26.50
N LEU A 358 -17.85 20.77 -26.00
CA LEU A 358 -17.78 19.38 -26.39
C LEU A 358 -19.16 18.87 -26.80
N LYS A 359 -19.20 17.86 -27.65
CA LYS A 359 -20.40 17.06 -27.89
C LYS A 359 -20.06 15.59 -27.76
N VAL A 360 -20.73 14.89 -26.85
CA VAL A 360 -20.65 13.42 -26.76
C VAL A 360 -21.43 12.83 -27.94
N ILE A 361 -20.73 12.11 -28.82
CA ILE A 361 -21.31 11.42 -29.98
C ILE A 361 -21.80 10.02 -29.57
N ASP A 362 -20.97 9.31 -28.82
CA ASP A 362 -21.20 7.94 -28.35
C ASP A 362 -20.75 7.83 -26.89
N GLU A 363 -21.44 7.00 -26.12
CA GLU A 363 -21.15 6.74 -24.71
C GLU A 363 -20.29 5.48 -24.56
N SER A 364 -20.35 4.49 -25.45
CA SER A 364 -19.56 3.25 -25.32
C SER A 364 -19.14 2.67 -26.68
N PRO A 365 -17.88 2.88 -27.11
CA PRO A 365 -16.81 3.63 -26.43
C PRO A 365 -17.08 5.15 -26.42
N LEU A 366 -16.64 5.86 -25.38
CA LEU A 366 -16.87 7.30 -25.24
C LEU A 366 -16.20 8.06 -26.40
N ARG A 367 -17.02 8.63 -27.30
CA ARG A 367 -16.56 9.45 -28.42
C ARG A 367 -17.04 10.87 -28.26
N ILE A 368 -16.12 11.82 -28.35
CA ILE A 368 -16.41 13.25 -28.22
C ILE A 368 -15.99 14.02 -29.46
N LYS A 369 -16.67 15.14 -29.71
CA LYS A 369 -16.31 16.12 -30.75
C LYS A 369 -16.06 17.46 -30.12
N THR A 370 -14.93 18.09 -30.46
CA THR A 370 -14.60 19.42 -29.95
C THR A 370 -15.27 20.48 -30.82
N ILE A 371 -15.97 21.43 -30.19
CA ILE A 371 -16.64 22.53 -30.88
C ILE A 371 -15.81 23.79 -30.67
N LYS A 372 -15.32 24.38 -31.77
CA LYS A 372 -14.61 25.66 -31.71
C LYS A 372 -15.58 26.77 -31.28
N ARG A 373 -15.32 27.38 -30.13
CA ARG A 373 -16.02 28.56 -29.61
C ARG A 373 -15.13 29.79 -29.62
N ASP A 374 -15.75 30.96 -29.47
CA ASP A 374 -15.05 32.24 -29.31
C ASP A 374 -14.09 32.19 -28.10
N PRO A 375 -12.85 32.70 -28.22
CA PRO A 375 -11.89 32.76 -27.11
C PRO A 375 -12.45 33.42 -25.84
N ARG A 376 -13.39 34.36 -25.96
CA ARG A 376 -14.06 35.02 -24.83
C ARG A 376 -14.99 34.10 -24.04
N ASP A 377 -15.55 33.08 -24.69
CA ASP A 377 -16.33 32.05 -23.98
C ASP A 377 -15.40 31.08 -23.27
N ARG A 378 -14.26 30.74 -23.88
CA ARG A 378 -13.24 29.87 -23.26
C ARG A 378 -12.65 30.48 -22.00
N ALA A 379 -12.49 31.81 -21.94
CA ALA A 379 -12.02 32.51 -20.75
C ALA A 379 -12.95 32.40 -19.52
N LYS A 380 -14.20 31.93 -19.71
CA LYS A 380 -15.16 31.69 -18.63
C LYS A 380 -15.06 30.27 -18.04
N LEU A 381 -14.30 29.37 -18.68
CA LEU A 381 -14.08 28.03 -18.16
C LEU A 381 -13.16 28.08 -16.95
N GLU A 382 -13.37 27.16 -16.02
CA GLU A 382 -12.46 27.00 -14.91
C GLU A 382 -11.15 26.33 -15.37
N SER A 383 -10.07 26.51 -14.60
CA SER A 383 -8.73 26.06 -14.95
C SER A 383 -8.64 24.55 -15.24
N TYR A 384 -9.32 23.71 -14.48
CA TYR A 384 -9.36 22.26 -14.71
C TYR A 384 -10.23 21.89 -15.92
N GLU A 385 -11.32 22.63 -16.16
CA GLU A 385 -12.15 22.44 -17.35
C GLU A 385 -11.41 22.82 -18.64
N ASP A 386 -10.62 23.89 -18.62
CA ASP A 386 -9.78 24.27 -19.76
C ASP A 386 -8.69 23.23 -20.03
N VAL A 387 -8.09 22.66 -18.99
CA VAL A 387 -7.14 21.54 -19.12
C VAL A 387 -7.86 20.33 -19.73
N MET A 388 -9.01 19.92 -19.20
CA MET A 388 -9.80 18.81 -19.76
C MET A 388 -10.21 19.05 -21.22
N LEU A 389 -10.53 20.30 -21.59
CA LEU A 389 -10.83 20.67 -22.96
C LEU A 389 -9.61 20.60 -23.88
N LYS A 390 -8.40 20.92 -23.38
CA LYS A 390 -7.13 20.72 -24.12
C LYS A 390 -6.82 19.25 -24.32
N SER A 391 -7.18 18.40 -23.35
CA SER A 391 -7.04 16.94 -23.40
C SER A 391 -8.03 16.26 -24.36
N ALA A 392 -9.02 16.99 -24.86
CA ALA A 392 -10.04 16.47 -25.77
C ALA A 392 -9.58 16.57 -27.24
N PHE A 393 -9.24 15.41 -27.82
CA PHE A 393 -9.01 15.28 -29.25
C PHE A 393 -10.28 14.77 -29.95
N ASP A 394 -10.46 15.12 -31.22
CA ASP A 394 -11.61 14.63 -31.99
C ASP A 394 -11.65 13.09 -31.94
N ASN A 395 -12.78 12.56 -31.44
CA ASN A 395 -13.11 11.15 -31.18
C ASN A 395 -12.66 10.53 -29.84
N LYS A 396 -11.81 11.15 -29.02
CA LYS A 396 -11.42 10.56 -27.70
C LYS A 396 -10.89 11.60 -26.70
N LEU A 397 -11.04 11.30 -25.41
CA LEU A 397 -10.25 11.94 -24.36
C LEU A 397 -8.91 11.22 -24.25
N ASP A 398 -7.81 11.96 -24.15
CA ASP A 398 -6.50 11.35 -23.92
C ASP A 398 -6.33 10.94 -22.45
N GLU A 399 -6.01 9.66 -22.21
CA GLU A 399 -5.90 9.09 -20.87
C GLU A 399 -4.75 9.70 -20.07
N ASN A 400 -3.59 9.95 -20.70
CA ASN A 400 -2.42 10.52 -20.02
C ASN A 400 -2.69 11.97 -19.61
N GLU A 401 -3.36 12.72 -20.47
CA GLU A 401 -3.76 14.09 -20.16
C GLU A 401 -4.78 14.16 -19.02
N LEU A 402 -5.73 13.22 -18.97
CA LEU A 402 -6.65 13.10 -17.84
C LEU A 402 -5.93 12.68 -16.55
N LYS A 403 -4.88 11.85 -16.63
CA LYS A 403 -4.01 11.54 -15.49
C LYS A 403 -3.27 12.78 -14.99
N MET A 404 -2.65 13.56 -15.89
CA MET A 404 -1.96 14.81 -15.54
C MET A 404 -2.93 15.85 -14.92
N LEU A 405 -4.17 15.90 -15.40
CA LEU A 405 -5.22 16.71 -14.79
C LEU A 405 -5.49 16.31 -13.33
N LEU A 406 -5.59 15.01 -13.05
CA LEU A 406 -5.80 14.52 -11.68
C LEU A 406 -4.61 14.83 -10.78
N GLU A 407 -3.38 14.65 -11.25
CA GLU A 407 -2.16 15.01 -10.53
C GLU A 407 -2.11 16.51 -10.20
N LEU A 408 -2.51 17.36 -11.16
CA LEU A 408 -2.61 18.80 -10.95
C LEU A 408 -3.61 19.17 -9.84
N VAL A 409 -4.78 18.51 -9.80
CA VAL A 409 -5.77 18.70 -8.71
C VAL A 409 -5.16 18.30 -7.37
N VAL A 410 -4.50 17.14 -7.29
CA VAL A 410 -3.85 16.64 -6.07
C VAL A 410 -2.83 17.65 -5.54
N ASP A 411 -1.97 18.16 -6.42
CA ASP A 411 -0.89 19.07 -6.05
C ASP A 411 -1.42 20.43 -5.61
N ASN A 412 -2.44 20.96 -6.29
CA ASN A 412 -3.08 22.21 -5.88
C ASN A 412 -3.81 22.10 -4.56
N VAL A 413 -4.56 21.01 -4.33
CA VAL A 413 -5.20 20.76 -3.03
C VAL A 413 -4.12 20.69 -1.94
N ARG A 414 -3.06 19.92 -2.13
CA ARG A 414 -1.94 19.82 -1.16
C ARG A 414 -1.32 21.17 -0.86
N ARG A 415 -1.05 21.97 -1.90
CA ARG A 415 -0.45 23.30 -1.80
C ARG A 415 -1.34 24.29 -1.06
N LYS A 416 -2.66 24.24 -1.26
CA LYS A 416 -3.63 25.16 -0.65
C LYS A 416 -4.05 24.75 0.76
N SER A 417 -4.13 23.44 1.02
CA SER A 417 -4.66 22.87 2.26
C SER A 417 -3.57 22.45 3.26
N TRP A 418 -2.33 22.94 3.10
CA TRP A 418 -1.18 22.48 3.88
C TRP A 418 -1.28 22.83 5.38
N ASP A 419 -1.83 24.00 5.73
CA ASP A 419 -1.95 24.50 7.11
C ASP A 419 -3.39 24.58 7.65
N CYS A 420 -4.36 24.04 6.93
CA CYS A 420 -5.75 24.00 7.37
C CYS A 420 -6.07 22.75 8.19
N ASP A 421 -7.04 22.88 9.08
CA ASP A 421 -7.69 21.76 9.76
C ASP A 421 -8.58 21.03 8.76
N ILE A 422 -8.33 19.72 8.57
CA ILE A 422 -9.08 18.90 7.60
C ILE A 422 -10.56 18.84 7.96
N GLU A 423 -10.88 18.53 9.21
CA GLU A 423 -12.27 18.26 9.60
C GLU A 423 -13.09 19.55 9.65
N ALA A 424 -12.47 20.65 10.09
CA ALA A 424 -13.10 21.97 10.01
C ALA A 424 -13.37 22.36 8.54
N THR A 425 -12.40 22.14 7.65
CA THR A 425 -12.54 22.46 6.22
C THR A 425 -13.59 21.59 5.53
N LYS A 426 -13.62 20.27 5.81
CA LYS A 426 -14.66 19.37 5.30
C LYS A 426 -16.04 19.80 5.78
N THR A 427 -16.17 20.17 7.04
CA THR A 427 -17.45 20.59 7.64
C THR A 427 -17.95 21.90 7.04
N TYR A 428 -17.05 22.87 6.85
CA TYR A 428 -17.36 24.15 6.20
C TYR A 428 -17.92 23.94 4.79
N TRP A 429 -17.21 23.19 3.93
CA TRP A 429 -17.63 22.97 2.55
C TRP A 429 -18.91 22.14 2.44
N ARG A 430 -19.10 21.13 3.31
CA ARG A 430 -20.36 20.39 3.40
C ARG A 430 -21.53 21.31 3.71
N LYS A 431 -21.36 22.26 4.63
CA LYS A 431 -22.41 23.24 4.96
C LYS A 431 -22.79 24.10 3.75
N GLN A 432 -21.81 24.59 2.98
CA GLN A 432 -22.07 25.39 1.78
C GLN A 432 -22.81 24.59 0.69
N ILE A 433 -22.41 23.34 0.48
CA ILE A 433 -23.03 22.45 -0.50
C ILE A 433 -24.47 22.10 -0.09
N ASN A 434 -24.71 21.83 1.20
CA ASN A 434 -26.04 21.47 1.69
C ASN A 434 -27.06 22.60 1.53
N VAL A 435 -26.65 23.88 1.60
CA VAL A 435 -27.58 25.01 1.37
C VAL A 435 -28.20 24.94 -0.03
N VAL A 436 -27.41 24.60 -1.05
CA VAL A 436 -27.90 24.45 -2.42
C VAL A 436 -28.79 23.21 -2.55
N TRP A 437 -28.39 22.11 -1.91
CA TRP A 437 -29.18 20.88 -1.90
C TRP A 437 -30.57 21.09 -1.29
N ASP A 438 -30.64 21.70 -0.10
CA ASP A 438 -31.88 21.96 0.63
C ASP A 438 -32.83 22.87 -0.17
N GLN A 439 -32.27 23.80 -0.97
CA GLN A 439 -33.07 24.63 -1.87
C GLN A 439 -33.68 23.80 -3.02
N ARG A 440 -32.89 22.93 -3.66
CA ARG A 440 -33.37 22.07 -4.76
C ARG A 440 -34.41 21.05 -4.32
N GLU A 441 -34.28 20.54 -3.09
CA GLU A 441 -35.29 19.68 -2.46
C GLU A 441 -36.62 20.44 -2.29
N LYS A 442 -36.59 21.67 -1.80
CA LYS A 442 -37.79 22.52 -1.65
C LYS A 442 -38.46 22.85 -2.98
N GLU A 443 -37.69 23.02 -4.05
CA GLU A 443 -38.18 23.24 -5.41
C GLU A 443 -38.76 21.96 -6.05
N GLY A 444 -38.68 20.80 -5.38
CA GLY A 444 -39.20 19.52 -5.87
C GLY A 444 -38.36 18.89 -6.98
N HIS A 445 -37.13 19.39 -7.20
CA HIS A 445 -36.22 18.89 -8.23
C HIS A 445 -35.41 17.68 -7.80
N GLU A 446 -35.30 17.43 -6.49
CA GLU A 446 -34.67 16.24 -5.90
C GLU A 446 -35.52 15.70 -4.74
N SER A 447 -35.46 14.39 -4.49
CA SER A 447 -36.20 13.71 -3.41
C SER A 447 -35.21 13.09 -2.43
N ARG A 448 -35.35 13.40 -1.13
CA ARG A 448 -34.59 12.74 -0.08
C ARG A 448 -35.11 11.32 0.09
N THR A 449 -34.44 10.33 -0.50
CA THR A 449 -34.74 8.93 -0.20
C THR A 449 -34.54 8.71 1.30
N GLU A 450 -35.56 8.21 2.01
CA GLU A 450 -35.55 7.85 3.44
C GLU A 450 -34.55 6.74 3.81
N ASP A 451 -33.76 6.26 2.85
CA ASP A 451 -32.73 5.26 3.04
C ASP A 451 -31.57 5.85 3.90
N GLU A 452 -31.74 5.79 5.22
CA GLU A 452 -30.73 6.11 6.25
C GLU A 452 -29.40 5.35 6.03
N ALA A 453 -29.43 4.31 5.19
CA ALA A 453 -28.29 3.48 4.82
C ALA A 453 -27.26 4.15 3.88
N LYS A 454 -27.53 5.31 3.26
CA LYS A 454 -26.60 5.91 2.26
C LYS A 454 -26.39 7.43 2.36
N PRO A 455 -25.74 7.94 3.44
CA PRO A 455 -25.29 9.34 3.52
C PRO A 455 -24.29 9.78 2.42
N TYR A 456 -23.89 8.89 1.52
CA TYR A 456 -23.01 9.14 0.38
C TYR A 456 -23.75 9.71 -0.84
N LEU A 457 -24.99 9.31 -1.13
CA LEU A 457 -25.72 9.74 -2.34
C LEU A 457 -26.10 11.24 -2.32
N ASN A 458 -26.62 11.73 -1.20
CA ASN A 458 -26.96 13.16 -1.03
C ASN A 458 -25.72 14.07 -1.16
N ARG A 459 -24.54 13.57 -0.79
CA ARG A 459 -23.28 14.35 -0.79
C ARG A 459 -22.77 14.64 -2.20
N HIS A 460 -22.96 13.72 -3.15
CA HIS A 460 -22.47 13.86 -4.52
C HIS A 460 -23.40 14.71 -5.39
N HIS A 461 -24.72 14.54 -5.23
CA HIS A 461 -25.68 15.35 -5.98
C HIS A 461 -25.69 16.80 -5.47
N GLY A 462 -25.59 17.03 -4.16
CA GLY A 462 -25.45 18.38 -3.60
C GLY A 462 -24.26 19.12 -4.22
N TRP A 463 -23.10 18.47 -4.29
CA TRP A 463 -21.91 19.07 -4.92
C TRP A 463 -22.12 19.33 -6.41
N TYR A 464 -22.77 18.41 -7.13
CA TYR A 464 -23.12 18.61 -8.54
C TYR A 464 -23.95 19.88 -8.74
N HIS A 465 -25.02 20.09 -7.96
CA HIS A 465 -25.80 21.32 -8.07
C HIS A 465 -25.00 22.57 -7.68
N TRP A 466 -24.21 22.47 -6.61
CA TRP A 466 -23.36 23.57 -6.17
C TRP A 466 -22.30 23.94 -7.22
N TYR A 467 -21.71 22.95 -7.90
CA TYR A 467 -20.76 23.12 -8.99
C TYR A 467 -21.37 23.93 -10.14
N PHE A 468 -22.57 23.57 -10.61
CA PHE A 468 -23.22 24.30 -11.72
C PHE A 468 -23.68 25.71 -11.32
N ASN A 469 -24.25 25.88 -10.13
CA ASN A 469 -24.68 27.18 -9.62
C ASN A 469 -23.48 28.14 -9.47
N ARG A 470 -22.31 27.64 -9.03
CA ARG A 470 -21.11 28.47 -8.83
C ARG A 470 -20.61 29.14 -10.10
N TYR A 471 -20.88 28.54 -11.27
CA TYR A 471 -20.52 29.09 -12.57
C TYR A 471 -21.71 29.74 -13.31
N ASN A 472 -22.71 30.20 -12.55
CA ASN A 472 -23.92 30.90 -13.05
C ASN A 472 -24.59 30.17 -14.21
N TYR A 473 -24.66 28.85 -14.10
CA TYR A 473 -25.33 28.03 -15.10
C TYR A 473 -26.65 27.55 -14.51
N ASP A 474 -27.65 28.42 -14.50
CA ASP A 474 -28.94 28.11 -13.87
C ASP A 474 -29.81 27.15 -14.70
N ASN A 475 -29.54 27.05 -16.01
CA ASN A 475 -30.31 26.26 -16.98
C ASN A 475 -29.53 25.04 -17.52
N TYR A 476 -28.94 24.22 -16.65
CA TYR A 476 -28.46 22.89 -17.05
C TYR A 476 -29.56 21.85 -16.96
N ASP A 477 -29.39 20.77 -17.73
CA ASP A 477 -30.26 19.61 -17.67
C ASP A 477 -30.07 18.88 -16.33
N THR A 478 -30.91 19.22 -15.36
CA THR A 478 -30.95 18.61 -14.03
C THR A 478 -31.36 17.14 -14.06
N ARG A 479 -31.84 16.62 -15.20
CA ARG A 479 -32.12 15.19 -15.37
C ARG A 479 -30.84 14.38 -15.55
N LEU A 480 -29.73 15.02 -15.92
CA LEU A 480 -28.43 14.37 -15.99
C LEU A 480 -27.93 14.13 -14.57
N ARG A 481 -27.71 12.85 -14.26
CA ARG A 481 -27.14 12.44 -12.97
C ARG A 481 -25.62 12.63 -12.98
N PRO A 482 -24.99 12.94 -11.83
CA PRO A 482 -23.53 13.03 -11.75
C PRO A 482 -22.83 11.78 -12.32
N GLU A 483 -23.52 10.63 -12.29
CA GLU A 483 -23.01 9.33 -12.70
C GLU A 483 -22.95 9.09 -14.19
N LYS A 484 -23.54 9.96 -14.99
CA LYS A 484 -23.82 9.69 -16.40
C LYS A 484 -22.63 9.12 -17.18
N TYR A 485 -21.45 9.74 -17.06
CA TYR A 485 -20.28 9.34 -17.85
C TYR A 485 -19.23 8.56 -17.07
N GLU A 486 -19.43 8.29 -15.77
CA GLU A 486 -18.40 7.65 -14.92
C GLU A 486 -17.93 6.29 -15.47
N ARG A 487 -18.85 5.49 -16.00
CA ARG A 487 -18.53 4.15 -16.54
C ARG A 487 -17.87 4.19 -17.92
N PHE A 488 -17.96 5.33 -18.58
CA PHE A 488 -17.56 5.52 -19.98
C PHE A 488 -16.24 6.28 -20.11
N ILE A 489 -15.84 7.01 -19.06
CA ILE A 489 -14.52 7.65 -18.98
C ILE A 489 -13.47 6.56 -18.75
N ASP A 490 -12.73 6.28 -19.82
CA ASP A 490 -11.61 5.34 -19.84
C ASP A 490 -10.35 6.02 -19.29
N VAL A 491 -10.36 6.23 -17.98
CA VAL A 491 -9.18 6.62 -17.21
C VAL A 491 -8.98 5.56 -16.17
N ASN A 492 -7.80 4.96 -16.17
CA ASN A 492 -7.39 4.16 -15.04
C ASN A 492 -7.14 5.06 -13.82
N THR A 493 -8.11 5.11 -12.91
CA THR A 493 -8.03 5.86 -11.65
C THR A 493 -7.46 5.01 -10.51
N ASP A 494 -7.06 3.76 -10.79
CA ASP A 494 -6.54 2.82 -9.81
C ASP A 494 -5.08 3.11 -9.45
N HIS A 495 -4.46 4.10 -10.12
CA HIS A 495 -3.09 4.57 -9.90
C HIS A 495 -2.88 5.41 -8.63
N ILE A 496 -3.84 5.48 -7.69
CA ILE A 496 -3.52 5.82 -6.29
C ILE A 496 -3.12 4.55 -5.50
N SER A 497 -3.11 3.39 -6.15
CA SER A 497 -2.58 2.12 -5.66
C SER A 497 -1.43 1.64 -6.56
N TYR A 498 -0.58 0.75 -6.00
CA TYR A 498 0.49 -0.08 -6.61
C TYR A 498 1.36 0.51 -7.75
N ASP A 499 0.80 1.05 -8.82
CA ASP A 499 1.50 1.70 -9.93
C ASP A 499 2.21 3.00 -9.49
N ALA A 500 1.61 3.77 -8.57
CA ALA A 500 2.28 4.93 -7.94
C ALA A 500 3.55 4.57 -7.16
N PHE A 501 3.76 3.29 -6.86
CA PHE A 501 5.00 2.83 -6.27
C PHE A 501 6.10 2.58 -7.31
N PHE A 502 5.76 2.17 -8.55
CA PHE A 502 6.72 1.91 -9.64
C PHE A 502 6.94 3.08 -10.60
N ASP A 503 6.13 4.13 -10.50
CA ASP A 503 6.40 5.44 -11.11
C ASP A 503 6.89 6.42 -10.03
N ASN A 504 8.03 7.09 -10.26
CA ASN A 504 8.71 7.96 -9.30
C ASN A 504 7.80 9.08 -8.74
N VAL A 505 7.22 8.91 -7.55
CA VAL A 505 6.64 10.01 -6.78
C VAL A 505 7.39 10.17 -5.45
N PRO A 506 8.42 11.03 -5.37
CA PRO A 506 9.01 11.43 -4.10
C PRO A 506 7.96 12.13 -3.23
N PRO A 507 7.99 11.96 -1.90
CA PRO A 507 7.16 12.76 -1.01
C PRO A 507 7.59 14.22 -1.16
N VAL A 508 6.69 15.07 -1.64
CA VAL A 508 6.88 16.53 -1.66
C VAL A 508 7.03 16.96 -0.21
N ASN A 509 8.28 17.06 0.21
CA ASN A 509 8.65 17.66 1.46
C ASN A 509 8.43 19.16 1.24
N VAL A 510 7.24 19.65 1.55
CA VAL A 510 6.82 21.06 1.37
C VAL A 510 7.82 22.01 2.03
N CYS A 511 8.50 21.55 3.08
CA CYS A 511 9.63 22.25 3.70
C CYS A 511 10.88 22.29 2.81
N HIS A 512 11.19 21.21 2.07
CA HIS A 512 12.30 21.17 1.13
C HIS A 512 12.03 22.01 -0.11
N SER A 513 10.82 21.99 -0.69
CA SER A 513 10.50 22.84 -1.85
C SER A 513 10.44 24.32 -1.46
N ALA A 514 9.82 24.68 -0.32
CA ALA A 514 9.79 26.06 0.14
C ALA A 514 11.19 26.58 0.52
N CYS A 515 12.01 25.79 1.25
CA CYS A 515 13.39 26.17 1.56
C CYS A 515 14.29 26.16 0.31
N HIS A 516 14.17 25.19 -0.58
CA HIS A 516 14.96 25.12 -1.81
C HIS A 516 14.61 26.28 -2.73
N SER A 517 13.32 26.58 -2.95
CA SER A 517 12.88 27.74 -3.74
C SER A 517 13.29 29.07 -3.11
N ALA A 518 13.21 29.22 -1.78
CA ALA A 518 13.68 30.42 -1.09
C ALA A 518 15.20 30.58 -1.19
N CYS A 519 15.97 29.51 -1.00
CA CYS A 519 17.43 29.51 -1.15
C CYS A 519 17.87 29.72 -2.61
N HIS A 520 17.22 29.07 -3.59
CA HIS A 520 17.49 29.29 -5.01
C HIS A 520 17.17 30.71 -5.42
N SER A 521 16.01 31.24 -5.01
CA SER A 521 15.62 32.61 -5.33
C SER A 521 16.55 33.64 -4.69
N ALA A 522 16.96 33.42 -3.43
CA ALA A 522 17.95 34.26 -2.77
C ALA A 522 19.33 34.19 -3.44
N CYS A 523 19.79 32.99 -3.83
CA CYS A 523 21.05 32.83 -4.56
C CYS A 523 21.01 33.42 -5.97
N HIS A 524 19.93 33.21 -6.72
CA HIS A 524 19.75 33.82 -8.05
C HIS A 524 19.67 35.34 -7.94
N SER A 525 18.94 35.87 -6.97
CA SER A 525 18.82 37.33 -6.75
C SER A 525 20.14 37.95 -6.33
N ALA A 526 20.91 37.26 -5.47
CA ALA A 526 22.25 37.71 -5.06
C ALA A 526 23.26 37.64 -6.23
N CYS A 527 23.24 36.57 -7.04
CA CYS A 527 24.08 36.44 -8.22
C CYS A 527 23.72 37.46 -9.31
N HIS A 528 22.43 37.65 -9.60
CA HIS A 528 21.97 38.68 -10.55
C HIS A 528 22.30 40.08 -10.06
N SER A 529 22.10 40.38 -8.76
CA SER A 529 22.43 41.69 -8.20
C SER A 529 23.93 41.95 -8.21
N ALA A 530 24.76 40.95 -7.89
CA ALA A 530 26.22 41.07 -7.94
C ALA A 530 26.73 41.24 -9.39
N CYS A 531 26.18 40.50 -10.35
CA CYS A 531 26.52 40.65 -11.77
C CYS A 531 26.05 41.99 -12.36
N HIS A 532 24.83 42.42 -12.05
CA HIS A 532 24.33 43.74 -12.47
C HIS A 532 25.12 44.87 -11.84
N SER A 533 25.46 44.77 -10.56
CA SER A 533 26.26 45.79 -9.87
C SER A 533 27.67 45.86 -10.45
N ALA A 534 28.33 44.72 -10.67
CA ALA A 534 29.66 44.67 -11.27
C ALA A 534 29.67 45.22 -12.71
N CYS A 535 28.65 44.92 -13.52
CA CYS A 535 28.51 45.48 -14.87
C CYS A 535 28.20 46.99 -14.85
N HIS A 536 27.31 47.45 -13.97
CA HIS A 536 27.02 48.89 -13.84
C HIS A 536 28.23 49.66 -13.31
N SER A 537 28.96 49.13 -12.33
CA SER A 537 30.19 49.74 -11.83
C SER A 537 31.27 49.80 -12.92
N ALA A 538 31.47 48.71 -13.68
CA ALA A 538 32.43 48.70 -14.79
C ALA A 538 32.07 49.71 -15.90
N CYS A 539 30.79 49.84 -16.25
CA CYS A 539 30.33 50.84 -17.22
C CYS A 539 30.42 52.28 -16.68
N HIS A 540 30.07 52.55 -15.42
CA HIS A 540 30.23 53.88 -14.83
C HIS A 540 31.70 54.27 -14.67
N SER A 541 32.57 53.34 -14.27
CA SER A 541 34.01 53.57 -14.20
C SER A 541 34.61 53.85 -15.57
N ALA A 542 34.16 53.17 -16.63
CA ALA A 542 34.59 53.43 -18.01
C ALA A 542 34.08 54.78 -18.55
N CYS A 543 32.85 55.20 -18.21
CA CYS A 543 32.34 56.53 -18.59
C CYS A 543 33.06 57.68 -17.85
N HIS A 544 33.42 57.51 -16.58
CA HIS A 544 34.13 58.56 -15.83
C HIS A 544 35.63 58.65 -16.16
N SER A 545 36.21 57.60 -16.78
CA SER A 545 37.62 57.57 -17.20
C SER A 545 37.83 57.77 -18.71
N GLY A 546 36.77 57.68 -19.53
CA GLY A 546 36.81 57.92 -20.98
C GLY A 546 36.46 59.36 -21.40
N GLY A 547 36.18 60.26 -20.47
CA GLY A 547 35.80 61.67 -20.73
C GLY A 547 36.96 62.66 -20.81
N SER A 548 38.20 62.20 -20.93
CA SER A 548 39.38 63.06 -21.05
C SER A 548 40.17 62.72 -22.31
N PHE A 549 39.60 63.06 -23.47
CA PHE A 549 40.31 63.50 -24.68
C PHE A 549 39.44 64.50 -25.44
#